data_AF-A0A2U0S2P1-F1
#
_entry.id   AF-A0A2U0S2P1-F1
#
_cell.length_a   1.000
_cell.length_b   1.000
_cell.length_c   1.000
_cell.angle_alpha   90.00
_cell.angle_beta   90.00
_cell.angle_gamma   90.00
#
_symmetry.space_group_name_H-M   'P 1'
#
loop_
_entity.id
_entity.type
_entity.pdbx_description
1 polymer ?
#
loop_
_entity_poly.entity_id
_entity_poly.type
_entity_poly.pdbx_seq_one_letter_code
_entity_poly.pdbx_strand_id
1 'polypeptide(L)'
;MSSNIIVFERQVLSLAIIEKELFQLYTEIAQKAEDVSAKTLLSYIATDSLKHSTILAAIFDEVNGSKAKESDCDVNIRYNKQLIETLTKDISKTETISQEELISLIDTLCNFEELLYNEYKKSFHLEYTQVTTGYKSQKDEEPELNIFNLIVGDEERHQKILMSLVILCDRKLSFKQDAPVVKYQSPDSWYVPPRGRRQ
;
A
#
# COMPACT_ATOMS: atom_id res chain seq x y z
N MET A 1 -19.51 3.79 -30.09
CA MET A 1 -19.67 2.85 -28.96
C MET A 1 -18.47 1.93 -28.76
N SER A 2 -17.88 1.29 -29.79
CA SER A 2 -16.72 0.39 -29.57
C SER A 2 -15.42 1.05 -29.08
N SER A 3 -15.19 2.33 -29.40
CA SER A 3 -13.96 3.02 -28.96
C SER A 3 -13.88 3.25 -27.45
N ASN A 4 -15.00 3.45 -26.77
CA ASN A 4 -15.01 3.71 -25.32
C ASN A 4 -14.79 2.42 -24.52
N ILE A 5 -15.32 1.30 -25.02
CA ILE A 5 -15.13 -0.04 -24.41
C ILE A 5 -13.65 -0.43 -24.44
N ILE A 6 -12.97 -0.22 -25.58
CA ILE A 6 -11.53 -0.52 -25.71
C ILE A 6 -10.68 0.34 -24.76
N VAL A 7 -11.05 1.61 -24.57
CA VAL A 7 -10.34 2.50 -23.63
C VAL A 7 -10.53 2.04 -22.19
N PHE A 8 -11.76 1.66 -21.82
CA PHE A 8 -12.07 1.12 -20.50
C PHE A 8 -11.34 -0.20 -20.22
N GLU A 9 -11.40 -1.17 -21.14
CA GLU A 9 -10.69 -2.45 -21.02
C GLU A 9 -9.18 -2.25 -20.79
N ARG A 10 -8.55 -1.34 -21.55
CA ARG A 10 -7.13 -1.01 -21.38
C ARG A 10 -6.84 -0.39 -20.03
N GLN A 11 -7.73 0.46 -19.53
CA GLN A 11 -7.54 1.14 -18.26
C GLN A 11 -7.73 0.17 -17.08
N VAL A 12 -8.75 -0.68 -17.11
CA VAL A 12 -8.95 -1.75 -16.10
C VAL A 12 -7.77 -2.72 -16.09
N LEU A 13 -7.30 -3.16 -17.26
CA LEU A 13 -6.11 -4.01 -17.35
C LEU A 13 -4.86 -3.32 -16.79
N SER A 14 -4.66 -2.05 -17.14
CA SER A 14 -3.54 -1.24 -16.65
C SER A 14 -3.52 -1.18 -15.13
N LEU A 15 -4.67 -0.90 -14.52
CA LEU A 15 -4.83 -0.81 -13.08
C LEU A 15 -4.63 -2.16 -12.41
N ALA A 16 -5.21 -3.24 -12.96
CA ALA A 16 -5.02 -4.60 -12.45
C ALA A 16 -3.53 -5.00 -12.40
N ILE A 17 -2.76 -4.61 -13.41
CA ILE A 17 -1.32 -4.87 -13.48
C ILE A 17 -0.56 -4.09 -12.42
N ILE A 18 -0.80 -2.78 -12.29
CA ILE A 18 -0.12 -1.94 -11.28
C ILE A 18 -0.40 -2.44 -9.88
N GLU A 19 -1.67 -2.73 -9.56
CA GLU A 19 -2.08 -3.28 -8.27
C GLU A 19 -1.36 -4.59 -7.92
N LYS A 20 -1.18 -5.46 -8.92
CA LYS A 20 -0.46 -6.71 -8.73
C LYS A 20 1.04 -6.50 -8.46
N GLU A 21 1.65 -5.51 -9.11
CA GLU A 21 3.06 -5.17 -8.86
C GLU A 21 3.23 -4.49 -7.49
N LEU A 22 2.29 -3.63 -7.08
CA LEU A 22 2.28 -3.00 -5.76
C LEU A 22 2.06 -4.03 -4.65
N PHE A 23 1.20 -5.03 -4.86
CA PHE A 23 1.08 -6.16 -3.94
C PHE A 23 2.44 -6.83 -3.68
N GLN A 24 3.23 -7.09 -4.74
CA GLN A 24 4.55 -7.69 -4.59
C GLN A 24 5.50 -6.76 -3.84
N LEU A 25 5.52 -5.47 -4.21
CA LEU A 25 6.35 -4.46 -3.54
C LEU A 25 6.04 -4.37 -2.05
N TYR A 26 4.77 -4.18 -1.69
CA TYR A 26 4.35 -4.06 -0.29
C TYR A 26 4.62 -5.34 0.50
N THR A 27 4.45 -6.51 -0.11
CA THR A 27 4.79 -7.79 0.52
C THR A 27 6.28 -7.88 0.84
N GLU A 28 7.16 -7.52 -0.11
CA GLU A 28 8.61 -7.51 0.09
C GLU A 28 9.02 -6.53 1.19
N ILE A 29 8.46 -5.31 1.19
CA ILE A 29 8.75 -4.32 2.24
C ILE A 29 8.27 -4.82 3.60
N ALA A 30 7.04 -5.35 3.68
CA ALA A 30 6.45 -5.82 4.92
C ALA A 30 7.25 -6.96 5.56
N GLN A 31 7.76 -7.89 4.75
CA GLN A 31 8.56 -9.01 5.27
C GLN A 31 9.87 -8.53 5.91
N LYS A 32 10.45 -7.46 5.35
CA LYS A 32 11.79 -6.96 5.68
C LYS A 32 11.83 -5.79 6.65
N ALA A 33 10.73 -5.07 6.86
CA ALA A 33 10.68 -3.96 7.81
C ALA A 33 11.04 -4.42 9.24
N GLU A 34 11.84 -3.67 10.01
CA GLU A 34 12.16 -4.11 11.38
C GLU A 34 10.96 -4.08 12.33
N ASP A 35 10.07 -3.10 12.15
CA ASP A 35 8.99 -2.82 13.09
C ASP A 35 7.73 -3.64 12.82
N VAL A 36 7.23 -4.36 13.83
CA VAL A 36 6.03 -5.20 13.72
C VAL A 36 4.79 -4.41 13.31
N SER A 37 4.64 -3.16 13.80
CA SER A 37 3.52 -2.31 13.42
C SER A 37 3.61 -1.93 11.93
N ALA A 38 4.81 -1.57 11.46
CA ALA A 38 5.05 -1.32 10.04
C ALA A 38 4.77 -2.56 9.18
N LYS A 39 5.29 -3.74 9.57
CA LYS A 39 5.00 -5.01 8.88
C LYS A 39 3.49 -5.23 8.71
N THR A 40 2.74 -5.03 9.79
CA THR A 40 1.30 -5.28 9.82
C THR A 40 0.55 -4.34 8.89
N LEU A 41 0.86 -3.04 8.96
CA LEU A 41 0.20 -2.02 8.14
C LEU A 41 0.55 -2.15 6.66
N LEU A 42 1.81 -2.47 6.33
CA LEU A 42 2.22 -2.72 4.94
C LEU A 42 1.60 -4.02 4.39
N SER A 43 1.50 -5.07 5.21
CA SER A 43 0.83 -6.31 4.82
C SER A 43 -0.67 -6.10 4.58
N TYR A 44 -1.30 -5.20 5.35
CA TYR A 44 -2.68 -4.79 5.14
C TYR A 44 -2.85 -4.15 3.75
N ILE A 45 -2.00 -3.17 3.41
CA ILE A 45 -2.01 -2.53 2.10
C ILE A 45 -1.78 -3.56 0.99
N ALA A 46 -0.76 -4.43 1.13
CA ALA A 46 -0.49 -5.49 0.16
C ALA A 46 -1.72 -6.37 -0.11
N THR A 47 -2.43 -6.76 0.96
CA THR A 47 -3.63 -7.60 0.85
C THR A 47 -4.75 -6.89 0.09
N ASP A 48 -4.92 -5.58 0.34
CA ASP A 48 -5.90 -4.78 -0.40
C ASP A 48 -5.51 -4.64 -1.88
N SER A 49 -4.24 -4.39 -2.23
CA SER A 49 -3.80 -4.33 -3.63
C SER A 49 -4.00 -5.68 -4.35
N LEU A 50 -3.80 -6.81 -3.67
CA LEU A 50 -4.11 -8.13 -4.23
C LEU A 50 -5.62 -8.30 -4.47
N LYS A 51 -6.44 -7.85 -3.52
CA LYS A 51 -7.91 -7.86 -3.64
C LYS A 51 -8.34 -7.02 -4.84
N HIS A 52 -7.82 -5.80 -4.99
CA HIS A 52 -8.15 -4.89 -6.09
C HIS A 52 -7.73 -5.46 -7.45
N SER A 53 -6.48 -5.92 -7.60
CA SER A 53 -6.01 -6.56 -8.84
C SER A 53 -6.88 -7.76 -9.24
N THR A 54 -7.29 -8.57 -8.27
CA THR A 54 -8.16 -9.73 -8.51
C THR A 54 -9.54 -9.31 -9.01
N ILE A 55 -10.14 -8.29 -8.40
CA ILE A 55 -11.44 -7.73 -8.81
C ILE A 55 -11.35 -7.16 -10.23
N LEU A 56 -10.32 -6.36 -10.52
CA LEU A 56 -10.15 -5.73 -11.83
C LEU A 56 -9.87 -6.75 -12.93
N ALA A 57 -9.08 -7.79 -12.64
CA ALA A 57 -8.87 -8.90 -13.57
C ALA A 57 -10.18 -9.64 -13.86
N ALA A 58 -11.01 -9.89 -12.85
CA ALA A 58 -12.32 -10.50 -13.05
C ALA A 58 -13.25 -9.60 -13.89
N ILE A 59 -13.27 -8.28 -13.65
CA ILE A 59 -14.02 -7.34 -14.49
C ILE A 59 -13.51 -7.37 -15.93
N PHE A 60 -12.20 -7.38 -16.13
CA PHE A 60 -11.58 -7.45 -17.45
C PHE A 60 -11.95 -8.73 -18.22
N ASP A 61 -12.00 -9.88 -17.54
CA ASP A 61 -12.36 -11.17 -18.14
C ASP A 61 -13.85 -11.23 -18.53
N GLU A 62 -14.74 -10.59 -17.75
CA GLU A 62 -16.18 -10.56 -18.01
C GLU A 62 -16.58 -9.60 -19.15
N VAL A 63 -15.75 -8.58 -19.45
CA VAL A 63 -15.98 -7.70 -20.60
C VAL A 63 -15.65 -8.46 -21.90
N ASN A 64 -16.70 -9.07 -22.46
CA ASN A 64 -16.70 -9.93 -23.67
C ASN A 64 -15.82 -9.41 -24.82
N GLY A 65 -14.59 -9.94 -24.91
CA GLY A 65 -13.73 -9.82 -26.10
C GLY A 65 -12.36 -9.18 -25.90
N SER A 66 -11.81 -9.23 -24.68
CA SER A 66 -10.45 -8.79 -24.32
C SER A 66 -9.41 -9.08 -25.42
N LYS A 67 -9.10 -8.04 -26.19
CA LYS A 67 -7.95 -7.97 -27.09
C LYS A 67 -6.84 -7.11 -26.52
N ALA A 68 -7.15 -6.33 -25.48
CA ALA A 68 -6.20 -5.46 -24.83
C ALA A 68 -5.08 -6.30 -24.21
N LYS A 69 -3.86 -5.97 -24.56
CA LYS A 69 -2.66 -6.56 -24.01
C LYS A 69 -2.00 -5.56 -23.09
N GLU A 70 -1.10 -6.03 -22.24
CA GLU A 70 -0.22 -5.16 -21.46
C GLU A 70 0.53 -4.15 -22.36
N SER A 71 0.87 -4.53 -23.59
CA SER A 71 1.49 -3.63 -24.58
C SER A 71 0.62 -2.42 -24.95
N ASP A 72 -0.69 -2.52 -24.74
CA ASP A 72 -1.68 -1.48 -25.06
C ASP A 72 -1.93 -0.52 -23.88
N CYS A 73 -1.28 -0.75 -22.74
CA CYS A 73 -1.33 0.15 -21.58
C CYS A 73 -0.65 1.48 -21.89
N ASP A 74 -1.13 2.55 -21.25
CA ASP A 74 -0.57 3.89 -21.41
C ASP A 74 0.93 3.92 -21.05
N VAL A 75 1.67 4.85 -21.67
CA VAL A 75 3.11 5.02 -21.42
C VAL A 75 3.38 5.30 -19.94
N ASN A 76 2.54 6.11 -19.29
CA ASN A 76 2.67 6.43 -17.88
C ASN A 76 2.51 5.19 -16.99
N ILE A 77 1.53 4.34 -17.30
CA ILE A 77 1.32 3.07 -16.58
C ILE A 77 2.54 2.16 -16.74
N ARG A 78 3.03 1.97 -17.97
CA ARG A 78 4.21 1.13 -18.21
C ARG A 78 5.46 1.65 -17.51
N TYR A 79 5.64 2.97 -17.46
CA TYR A 79 6.72 3.59 -16.72
C TYR A 79 6.63 3.30 -15.21
N ASN A 80 5.46 3.52 -14.60
CA ASN A 80 5.26 3.25 -13.18
C ASN A 80 5.41 1.76 -12.85
N LYS A 81 4.93 0.87 -13.73
CA LYS A 81 5.15 -0.57 -13.61
C LYS A 81 6.64 -0.90 -13.52
N GLN A 82 7.45 -0.37 -14.44
CA GLN A 82 8.90 -0.58 -14.43
C GLN A 82 9.57 0.00 -13.19
N LEU A 83 9.11 1.15 -12.71
CA LEU A 83 9.61 1.77 -11.49
C LEU A 83 9.32 0.88 -10.27
N ILE A 84 8.09 0.38 -10.14
CA ILE A 84 7.69 -0.56 -9.09
C ILE A 84 8.51 -1.84 -9.18
N GLU A 85 8.62 -2.46 -10.35
CA GLU A 85 9.43 -3.68 -10.53
C GLU A 85 10.90 -3.47 -10.16
N THR A 86 11.47 -2.31 -10.49
CA THR A 86 12.86 -1.97 -10.16
C THR A 86 13.01 -1.81 -8.65
N LEU A 87 12.12 -1.07 -8.02
CA LEU A 87 12.11 -0.87 -6.57
C LEU A 87 11.93 -2.20 -5.83
N THR A 88 11.00 -3.05 -6.27
CA THR A 88 10.80 -4.40 -5.73
C THR A 88 12.07 -5.24 -5.85
N LYS A 89 12.78 -5.19 -6.99
CA LYS A 89 14.06 -5.90 -7.18
C LYS A 89 15.19 -5.36 -6.32
N ASP A 90 15.19 -4.08 -6.00
CA ASP A 90 16.22 -3.50 -5.14
C ASP A 90 15.94 -3.85 -3.68
N ILE A 91 14.69 -3.77 -3.26
CA ILE A 91 14.24 -4.23 -1.94
C ILE A 91 14.41 -5.74 -1.78
N SER A 92 14.27 -6.53 -2.86
CA SER A 92 14.45 -7.98 -2.80
C SER A 92 15.87 -8.39 -2.36
N LYS A 93 16.88 -7.56 -2.69
CA LYS A 93 18.30 -7.75 -2.34
C LYS A 93 18.63 -7.34 -0.90
N THR A 94 17.80 -6.51 -0.28
CA THR A 94 17.98 -6.05 1.09
C THR A 94 17.51 -7.13 2.06
N GLU A 95 18.26 -7.40 3.13
CA GLU A 95 17.87 -8.39 4.15
C GLU A 95 16.85 -7.81 5.14
N THR A 96 17.02 -6.56 5.54
CA THR A 96 16.16 -5.88 6.51
C THR A 96 16.08 -4.39 6.18
N ILE A 97 14.90 -3.79 6.30
CA ILE A 97 14.65 -2.37 6.05
C ILE A 97 14.54 -1.66 7.41
N SER A 98 15.50 -0.78 7.68
CA SER A 98 15.52 0.07 8.87
C SER A 98 14.37 1.09 8.87
N GLN A 99 14.13 1.75 10.01
CA GLN A 99 13.08 2.76 10.10
C GLN A 99 13.37 3.98 9.22
N GLU A 100 14.63 4.40 9.15
CA GLU A 100 15.08 5.53 8.34
C GLU A 100 14.92 5.23 6.84
N GLU A 101 15.30 4.03 6.41
CA GLU A 101 15.09 3.58 5.04
C GLU A 101 13.60 3.49 4.72
N LEU A 102 12.78 2.95 5.63
CA LEU A 102 11.34 2.90 5.44
C LEU A 102 10.73 4.30 5.28
N ILE A 103 11.13 5.27 6.12
CA ILE A 103 10.68 6.66 5.99
C ILE A 103 11.03 7.21 4.61
N SER A 104 12.24 6.94 4.11
CA SER A 104 12.66 7.41 2.77
C SER A 104 11.84 6.79 1.62
N LEU A 105 11.25 5.62 1.84
CA LEU A 105 10.39 4.95 0.86
C LEU A 105 8.95 5.48 0.88
N ILE A 106 8.45 5.97 2.02
CA ILE A 106 7.04 6.32 2.20
C ILE A 106 6.56 7.35 1.18
N ASP A 107 7.35 8.38 0.87
CA ASP A 107 6.97 9.39 -0.13
C ASP A 107 6.77 8.75 -1.52
N THR A 108 7.64 7.81 -1.89
CA THR A 108 7.52 7.08 -3.16
C THR A 108 6.27 6.21 -3.19
N LEU A 109 5.99 5.51 -2.08
CA LEU A 109 4.78 4.68 -1.95
C LEU A 109 3.51 5.53 -2.04
N CYS A 110 3.48 6.69 -1.36
CA CYS A 110 2.34 7.60 -1.43
C CYS A 110 2.08 8.13 -2.84
N ASN A 111 3.12 8.37 -3.63
CA ASN A 111 2.96 8.76 -5.03
C ASN A 111 2.29 7.66 -5.87
N PHE A 112 2.57 6.38 -5.58
CA PHE A 112 1.88 5.27 -6.24
C PHE A 112 0.40 5.20 -5.84
N GLU A 113 0.09 5.32 -4.54
CA GLU A 113 -1.29 5.35 -4.05
C GLU A 113 -2.06 6.56 -4.60
N GLU A 114 -1.42 7.73 -4.73
CA GLU A 114 -2.03 8.91 -5.35
C GLU A 114 -2.28 8.71 -6.84
N LEU A 115 -1.37 8.05 -7.55
CA LEU A 115 -1.56 7.70 -8.95
C LEU A 115 -2.78 6.78 -9.10
N LEU A 116 -2.88 5.71 -8.31
CA LEU A 116 -4.02 4.79 -8.35
C LEU A 116 -5.33 5.51 -8.01
N TYR A 117 -5.36 6.27 -6.91
CA TYR A 117 -6.52 7.07 -6.53
C TYR A 117 -7.03 7.96 -7.68
N ASN A 118 -6.11 8.68 -8.33
CA ASN A 118 -6.44 9.57 -9.43
C ASN A 118 -6.92 8.81 -10.67
N GLU A 119 -6.27 7.71 -11.01
CA GLU A 119 -6.67 6.89 -12.16
C GLU A 119 -8.00 6.17 -11.93
N TYR A 120 -8.28 5.69 -10.72
CA TYR A 120 -9.59 5.13 -10.37
C TYR A 120 -10.69 6.18 -10.41
N LYS A 121 -10.44 7.37 -9.86
CA LYS A 121 -11.39 8.48 -9.97
C LYS A 121 -11.70 8.82 -11.42
N LYS A 122 -10.69 8.86 -12.31
CA LYS A 122 -10.93 9.10 -13.74
C LYS A 122 -11.72 7.97 -14.39
N SER A 123 -11.28 6.73 -14.19
CA SER A 123 -11.84 5.53 -14.83
C SER A 123 -13.30 5.32 -14.46
N PHE A 124 -13.61 5.40 -13.17
CA PHE A 124 -14.92 5.04 -12.65
C PHE A 124 -15.92 6.20 -12.65
N HIS A 125 -15.44 7.45 -12.69
CA HIS A 125 -16.31 8.61 -12.93
C HIS A 125 -16.84 8.68 -14.38
N LEU A 126 -16.03 8.23 -15.34
CA LEU A 126 -16.41 8.12 -16.76
C LEU A 126 -17.52 7.07 -16.98
N GLU A 127 -17.50 5.96 -16.23
CA GLU A 127 -18.56 4.95 -16.31
C GLU A 127 -19.80 5.32 -15.51
N TYR A 128 -19.69 5.87 -14.31
CA TYR A 128 -20.87 6.24 -13.53
C TYR A 128 -21.75 7.21 -14.31
N THR A 129 -21.17 8.20 -14.99
CA THR A 129 -21.94 9.15 -15.82
C THR A 129 -22.54 8.53 -17.08
N GLN A 130 -21.96 7.49 -17.68
CA GLN A 130 -22.47 6.85 -18.91
C GLN A 130 -23.45 5.70 -18.62
N VAL A 131 -23.29 4.99 -17.50
CA VAL A 131 -24.16 3.88 -17.08
C VAL A 131 -25.42 4.41 -16.39
N THR A 132 -25.30 5.44 -15.51
CA THR A 132 -26.47 6.01 -14.81
C THR A 132 -27.31 6.95 -15.67
N THR A 133 -26.76 7.53 -16.74
CA THR A 133 -27.57 8.33 -17.68
C THR A 133 -28.54 7.49 -18.51
N GLY A 134 -28.36 6.16 -18.56
CA GLY A 134 -29.34 5.21 -19.10
C GLY A 134 -30.42 4.78 -18.10
N TYR A 135 -30.19 4.94 -16.79
CA TYR A 135 -31.11 4.59 -15.72
C TYR A 135 -31.53 5.83 -14.93
N LYS A 136 -32.26 6.74 -15.59
CA LYS A 136 -33.15 7.64 -14.86
C LYS A 136 -34.36 6.83 -14.37
N SER A 137 -34.25 6.23 -13.20
CA SER A 137 -35.44 5.99 -12.38
C SER A 137 -35.14 6.29 -10.92
N GLN A 138 -36.10 7.00 -10.34
CA GLN A 138 -36.12 7.56 -9.00
C GLN A 138 -36.05 6.45 -7.93
N LYS A 139 -35.34 6.74 -6.83
CA LYS A 139 -35.72 6.59 -5.41
C LYS A 139 -34.67 5.90 -4.54
N ASP A 140 -34.55 6.49 -3.35
CA ASP A 140 -33.90 6.05 -2.13
C ASP A 140 -32.35 6.12 -2.11
N GLU A 141 -31.86 7.17 -1.44
CA GLU A 141 -30.45 7.44 -1.13
C GLU A 141 -29.90 6.45 -0.09
N GLU A 142 -30.00 5.15 -0.35
CA GLU A 142 -29.01 4.24 0.22
C GLU A 142 -27.73 4.39 -0.62
N PRO A 143 -26.55 4.55 0.00
CA PRO A 143 -25.31 4.58 -0.76
C PRO A 143 -25.15 3.21 -1.42
N GLU A 144 -25.48 3.15 -2.71
CA GLU A 144 -25.35 1.95 -3.51
C GLU A 144 -23.92 1.43 -3.35
N LEU A 145 -23.78 0.24 -2.75
CA LEU A 145 -22.51 -0.41 -2.45
C LEU A 145 -21.80 -0.72 -3.78
N ASN A 146 -21.03 0.26 -4.25
CA ASN A 146 -20.32 0.21 -5.51
C ASN A 146 -18.86 -0.18 -5.26
N ILE A 147 -18.43 -1.30 -5.86
CA ILE A 147 -17.08 -1.85 -5.71
C ILE A 147 -15.98 -0.82 -6.05
N PHE A 148 -16.23 0.04 -7.03
CA PHE A 148 -15.29 1.09 -7.42
C PHE A 148 -15.13 2.18 -6.37
N ASN A 149 -16.23 2.57 -5.70
CA ASN A 149 -16.16 3.53 -4.60
C ASN A 149 -15.44 2.93 -3.39
N LEU A 150 -15.58 1.62 -3.16
CA LEU A 150 -14.83 0.92 -2.12
C LEU A 150 -13.34 0.92 -2.42
N ILE A 151 -12.93 0.59 -3.66
CA ILE A 151 -11.52 0.62 -4.09
C ILE A 151 -10.93 2.03 -3.93
N VAL A 152 -11.60 3.06 -4.45
CA VAL A 152 -11.14 4.47 -4.29
C VAL A 152 -10.98 4.86 -2.82
N GLY A 153 -11.90 4.40 -1.95
CA GLY A 153 -11.84 4.66 -0.51
C GLY A 153 -10.71 3.88 0.19
N ASP A 154 -10.31 2.73 -0.34
CA ASP A 154 -9.15 1.98 0.12
C ASP A 154 -7.85 2.72 -0.21
N GLU A 155 -7.68 3.25 -1.43
CA GLU A 155 -6.48 4.03 -1.80
C GLU A 155 -6.26 5.26 -0.89
N GLU A 156 -7.33 5.99 -0.58
CA GLU A 156 -7.24 7.13 0.34
C GLU A 156 -6.85 6.68 1.76
N ARG A 157 -7.29 5.49 2.16
CA ARG A 157 -6.93 4.89 3.46
C ARG A 157 -5.47 4.44 3.45
N HIS A 158 -4.97 3.87 2.36
CA HIS A 158 -3.58 3.45 2.22
C HIS A 158 -2.63 4.64 2.38
N GLN A 159 -2.93 5.78 1.74
CA GLN A 159 -2.17 7.02 1.94
C GLN A 159 -2.13 7.44 3.42
N LYS A 160 -3.28 7.41 4.12
CA LYS A 160 -3.34 7.74 5.56
C LYS A 160 -2.54 6.77 6.42
N ILE A 161 -2.53 5.48 6.06
CA ILE A 161 -1.71 4.47 6.72
C ILE A 161 -0.23 4.78 6.52
N LEU A 162 0.21 5.03 5.29
CA LEU A 162 1.60 5.37 4.96
C LEU A 162 2.06 6.62 5.70
N MET A 163 1.26 7.68 5.72
CA MET A 163 1.55 8.90 6.49
C MET A 163 1.63 8.64 7.99
N SER A 164 0.81 7.73 8.52
CA SER A 164 0.86 7.34 9.93
C SER A 164 2.13 6.57 10.28
N LEU A 165 2.71 5.84 9.32
CA LEU A 165 3.99 5.15 9.52
C LEU A 165 5.15 6.13 9.75
N VAL A 166 5.15 7.29 9.07
CA VAL A 166 6.15 8.35 9.32
C VAL A 166 6.13 8.77 10.79
N ILE A 167 4.94 9.08 11.32
CA ILE A 167 4.75 9.52 12.71
C ILE A 167 5.17 8.42 13.69
N LEU A 168 4.86 7.15 13.38
CA LEU A 168 5.22 6.01 14.23
C LEU A 168 6.74 5.78 14.27
N CYS A 169 7.42 5.90 13.13
CA CYS A 169 8.87 5.77 13.05
C CYS A 169 9.58 6.96 13.73
N ASP A 170 9.12 8.20 13.51
CA ASP A 170 9.71 9.40 14.14
C ASP A 170 9.65 9.34 15.68
N ARG A 171 8.51 8.90 16.24
CA ARG A 171 8.36 8.74 17.71
C ARG A 171 9.26 7.67 18.30
N LYS A 172 9.59 6.62 17.54
CA LYS A 172 10.49 5.55 17.99
C LYS A 172 11.96 5.97 17.88
N LEU A 173 12.30 6.78 16.88
CA LEU A 173 13.62 7.38 16.73
C LEU A 173 13.94 8.34 17.89
N SER A 174 13.00 9.19 18.29
CA SER A 174 13.20 10.12 19.42
C SER A 174 13.43 9.37 20.74
N PHE A 175 12.70 8.28 21.00
CA PHE A 175 12.87 7.49 22.22
C PHE A 175 14.26 6.82 22.31
N LYS A 176 14.83 6.36 21.19
CA LYS A 176 16.18 5.78 21.17
C LYS A 176 17.28 6.81 21.47
N GLN A 177 17.09 8.06 21.05
CA GLN A 177 18.06 9.13 21.27
C GLN A 177 18.06 9.66 22.71
N ASP A 178 16.88 9.68 23.35
CA ASP A 178 16.70 10.22 24.70
C ASP A 178 16.77 9.16 25.81
N ALA A 179 17.06 7.91 25.48
CA ALA A 179 17.17 6.85 26.48
C ALA A 179 18.36 7.14 27.43
N PRO A 180 18.14 7.31 28.74
CA PRO A 180 19.23 7.57 29.67
C PRO A 180 20.17 6.37 29.70
N VAL A 181 21.43 6.59 29.34
CA VAL A 181 22.49 5.57 29.46
C VAL A 181 22.83 5.43 30.94
N VAL A 182 22.11 4.53 31.62
CA VAL A 182 22.38 4.22 33.03
C VAL A 182 23.63 3.35 33.10
N LYS A 183 24.79 3.97 33.35
CA LYS A 183 25.98 3.23 33.78
C LYS A 183 25.74 2.73 35.20
N TYR A 184 25.50 1.44 35.35
CA TYR A 184 25.46 0.79 36.66
C TYR A 184 26.82 0.91 37.33
N GLN A 185 26.92 1.79 38.34
CA GLN A 185 28.18 2.06 39.04
C GLN A 185 28.54 0.97 40.07
N SER A 186 27.60 0.10 40.48
CA SER A 186 27.86 -0.96 41.47
C SER A 186 26.85 -2.11 41.38
N PRO A 187 27.13 -3.13 40.53
CA PRO A 187 26.25 -4.30 40.33
C PRO A 187 25.98 -5.11 41.62
N ASP A 188 26.90 -5.08 42.58
CA ASP A 188 26.84 -5.93 43.78
C ASP A 188 26.36 -5.19 45.04
N SER A 189 25.82 -3.98 44.90
CA SER A 189 25.37 -3.15 46.03
C SER A 189 24.19 -3.74 46.82
N TRP A 190 23.54 -4.78 46.29
CA TRP A 190 22.43 -5.47 46.93
C TRP A 190 22.86 -6.64 47.83
N TYR A 191 24.13 -7.06 47.75
CA TYR A 191 24.63 -8.21 48.50
C TYR A 191 25.24 -7.78 49.83
N VAL A 192 24.56 -8.11 50.93
CA VAL A 192 25.11 -7.98 52.29
C VAL A 192 25.44 -9.39 52.80
N PRO A 193 26.73 -9.76 52.93
CA PRO A 193 27.09 -11.07 53.44
C PRO A 193 26.67 -11.22 54.92
N PRO A 194 26.19 -12.39 55.35
CA PRO A 194 25.78 -12.63 56.72
C PRO A 194 26.98 -12.49 57.67
N ARG A 195 26.81 -11.70 58.73
CA ARG A 195 27.86 -11.47 59.75
C ARG A 195 28.21 -12.80 60.41
N GLY A 196 29.40 -13.31 60.12
CA GLY A 196 29.95 -14.48 60.78
C GLY A 196 29.97 -14.28 62.29
N ARG A 197 29.35 -15.21 63.02
CA ARG A 197 29.54 -15.32 64.47
C ARG A 197 31.00 -15.73 64.70
N ARG A 198 31.79 -14.84 65.29
CA ARG A 198 33.06 -15.21 65.90
C ARG A 198 32.76 -16.20 67.02
N GLN A 199 33.25 -17.43 66.90
CA GLN A 199 33.58 -18.28 68.03
C GLN A 199 35.09 -18.14 68.28
#